data_AF-A0A437SC92-F1
#
_entry.id   AF-A0A437SC92-F1
#
_cell.length_a   1.000
_cell.length_b   1.000
_cell.length_c   1.000
_cell.angle_alpha   90.00
_cell.angle_beta   90.00
_cell.angle_gamma   90.00
#
_symmetry.space_group_name_H-M   'P 1'
#
loop_
_entity.id
_entity.type
_entity.pdbx_description
1 polymer ?
#
loop_
_entity_poly.entity_id
_entity_poly.type
_entity_poly.pdbx_seq_one_letter_code
_entity_poly.pdbx_strand_id
1 'polypeptide(L)'
;MVNKNVEDYLQEGIYGQKQNKPEERNMYLTTLRERVEIALTIGQVMQSNVYSEVASSMRSSHSLQIFLNGGIAYPHLSKYIKLANEKNVPFTIVQNKGIETPIGLVLSHSTAVDKEQIYVEDAIYKQEMK
;
A
#
# COMPACT_ATOMS: atom_id res chain seq x y z
N MET A 1 -2.53 -4.01 -40.81
CA MET A 1 -1.17 -3.78 -40.27
C MET A 1 -1.30 -3.57 -38.78
N VAL A 2 -0.76 -4.54 -38.03
CA VAL A 2 -0.34 -4.56 -36.62
C VAL A 2 -1.32 -4.04 -35.56
N ASN A 3 -1.96 -5.01 -34.88
CA ASN A 3 -2.48 -4.91 -33.51
C ASN A 3 -1.41 -4.33 -32.58
N LYS A 4 -1.52 -3.05 -32.26
CA LYS A 4 -1.02 -2.46 -31.01
C LYS A 4 -2.25 -2.22 -30.14
N ASN A 5 -2.11 -2.23 -28.81
CA ASN A 5 -3.14 -1.91 -27.79
C ASN A 5 -3.83 -3.09 -27.08
N VAL A 6 -3.17 -4.23 -26.89
CA VAL A 6 -3.65 -5.20 -25.87
C VAL A 6 -2.51 -5.60 -24.92
N GLU A 7 -1.28 -5.72 -25.43
CA GLU A 7 -0.11 -6.06 -24.61
C GLU A 7 0.38 -4.90 -23.74
N ASP A 8 0.16 -3.64 -24.16
CA ASP A 8 0.55 -2.45 -23.37
C ASP A 8 -0.30 -2.32 -22.09
N TYR A 9 -1.61 -2.55 -22.20
CA TYR A 9 -2.55 -2.53 -21.06
C TYR A 9 -2.29 -3.64 -20.04
N LEU A 10 -1.74 -4.78 -20.47
CA LEU A 10 -1.39 -5.86 -19.56
C LEU A 10 -0.10 -5.57 -18.77
N GLN A 11 0.78 -4.74 -19.32
CA GLN A 11 2.04 -4.38 -18.68
C GLN A 11 1.87 -3.18 -17.74
N GLU A 12 1.01 -2.21 -18.06
CA GLU A 12 0.76 -1.05 -17.20
C GLU A 12 0.02 -1.40 -15.88
N GLY A 13 -0.77 -2.47 -15.87
CA GLY A 13 -1.39 -3.03 -14.66
C GLY A 13 -0.40 -3.68 -13.68
N ILE A 14 0.83 -3.98 -14.13
CA ILE A 14 1.89 -4.59 -13.31
C ILE A 14 2.79 -3.51 -12.69
N TYR A 15 3.05 -2.41 -13.42
CA TYR A 15 4.09 -1.44 -13.04
C TYR A 15 3.54 -0.15 -12.39
N GLY A 16 2.25 0.14 -12.51
CA GLY A 16 1.68 1.41 -12.10
C GLY A 16 2.22 2.55 -12.97
N GLN A 17 1.33 3.29 -13.62
CA GLN A 17 1.78 4.46 -14.39
C GLN A 17 2.59 5.40 -13.50
N LYS A 18 3.67 5.98 -14.04
CA LYS A 18 4.51 6.95 -13.34
C LYS A 18 3.67 8.21 -13.09
N GLN A 19 2.95 8.22 -11.96
CA GLN A 19 2.05 9.30 -11.57
C GLN A 19 2.84 10.55 -11.17
N ASN A 20 2.21 11.72 -11.22
CA ASN A 20 2.83 12.91 -10.65
C ASN A 20 2.89 12.80 -9.12
N LYS A 21 3.91 13.39 -8.49
CA LYS A 21 4.12 13.33 -7.03
C LYS A 21 2.88 13.63 -6.16
N PRO A 22 1.99 14.58 -6.52
CA PRO A 22 0.76 14.80 -5.76
C PRO A 22 -0.22 13.62 -5.87
N GLU A 23 -0.35 13.03 -7.05
CA GLU A 23 -1.23 11.88 -7.30
C GLU A 23 -0.72 10.63 -6.57
N GLU A 24 0.60 10.40 -6.58
CA GLU A 24 1.21 9.33 -5.78
C GLU A 24 0.91 9.48 -4.28
N ARG A 25 1.02 10.71 -3.75
CA ARG A 25 0.71 10.98 -2.34
C ARG A 25 -0.76 10.77 -2.01
N ASN A 26 -1.65 11.01 -2.96
CA ASN A 26 -3.06 10.72 -2.79
C ASN A 26 -3.31 9.20 -2.78
N MET A 27 -2.68 8.48 -3.72
CA MET A 27 -2.78 7.02 -3.84
C MET A 27 -2.21 6.30 -2.62
N TYR A 28 -1.00 6.64 -2.19
CA TYR A 28 -0.21 5.93 -1.18
C TYR A 28 -0.20 6.62 0.19
N LEU A 29 -1.31 7.23 0.59
CA LEU A 29 -1.49 7.74 1.96
C LEU A 29 -0.33 8.67 2.39
N THR A 30 -0.12 9.76 1.65
CA THR A 30 0.92 10.78 1.85
C THR A 30 2.38 10.39 1.57
N THR A 31 2.67 9.16 1.10
CA THR A 31 4.04 8.77 0.69
C THR A 31 4.24 8.76 -0.83
N LEU A 32 5.47 8.52 -1.28
CA LEU A 32 5.84 8.40 -2.70
C LEU A 32 6.01 6.93 -3.07
N ARG A 33 5.73 6.56 -4.34
CA ARG A 33 5.79 5.17 -4.82
C ARG A 33 7.17 4.56 -4.65
N GLU A 34 8.22 5.34 -4.89
CA GLU A 34 9.63 4.94 -4.76
C GLU A 34 10.00 4.49 -3.33
N ARG A 35 9.22 4.88 -2.31
CA ARG A 35 9.47 4.55 -0.89
C ARG A 35 8.63 3.40 -0.38
N VAL A 36 7.69 2.90 -1.16
CA VAL A 36 6.74 1.89 -0.70
C VAL A 36 7.44 0.53 -0.61
N GLU A 37 7.35 -0.08 0.57
CA GLU A 37 7.78 -1.46 0.82
C GLU A 37 6.64 -2.44 0.52
N ILE A 38 5.44 -2.16 1.05
CA ILE A 38 4.22 -2.92 0.83
C ILE A 38 3.02 -1.96 0.83
N ALA A 39 2.05 -2.18 -0.07
CA ALA A 39 0.74 -1.56 -0.05
C ALA A 39 -0.36 -2.64 -0.05
N LEU A 40 -1.37 -2.45 0.80
CA LEU A 40 -2.58 -3.28 0.85
C LEU A 40 -3.81 -2.45 0.48
N THR A 41 -4.77 -3.06 -0.18
CA THR A 41 -6.06 -2.44 -0.45
C THR A 41 -6.94 -2.34 0.81
N ILE A 42 -8.00 -1.56 0.75
CA ILE A 42 -8.98 -1.42 1.84
C ILE A 42 -9.57 -2.80 2.19
N GLY A 43 -10.03 -3.58 1.22
CA GLY A 43 -10.59 -4.91 1.44
C GLY A 43 -9.60 -5.89 2.08
N GLN A 44 -8.32 -5.81 1.73
CA GLN A 44 -7.26 -6.60 2.36
C GLN A 44 -7.05 -6.18 3.83
N VAL A 45 -7.01 -4.87 4.11
CA VAL A 45 -6.90 -4.39 5.50
C VAL A 45 -8.09 -4.82 6.35
N MET A 46 -9.30 -4.85 5.76
CA MET A 46 -10.54 -5.24 6.44
C MET A 46 -10.64 -6.73 6.79
N GLN A 47 -9.77 -7.60 6.27
CA GLN A 47 -9.76 -9.01 6.64
C GLN A 47 -9.58 -9.20 8.15
N SER A 48 -9.93 -10.36 8.71
CA SER A 48 -9.74 -10.58 10.15
C SER A 48 -8.25 -10.71 10.51
N ASN A 49 -7.47 -11.35 9.65
CA ASN A 49 -6.06 -11.65 9.89
C ASN A 49 -5.15 -10.54 9.39
N VAL A 50 -3.96 -10.44 10.00
CA VAL A 50 -2.85 -9.63 9.49
C VAL A 50 -2.21 -10.36 8.32
N TYR A 51 -1.91 -9.64 7.23
CA TYR A 51 -1.13 -10.21 6.13
C TYR A 51 0.30 -10.47 6.57
N SER A 52 0.76 -11.69 6.35
CA SER A 52 2.08 -12.17 6.79
C SER A 52 3.24 -11.38 6.18
N GLU A 53 3.04 -10.89 4.97
CA GLU A 53 3.96 -10.09 4.17
C GLU A 53 4.27 -8.77 4.89
N VAL A 54 3.23 -8.12 5.45
CA VAL A 54 3.38 -6.89 6.24
C VAL A 54 4.24 -7.15 7.48
N ALA A 55 3.96 -8.24 8.21
CA ALA A 55 4.72 -8.61 9.40
C ALA A 55 6.18 -9.00 9.07
N SER A 56 6.40 -9.66 7.93
CA SER A 56 7.72 -10.14 7.50
C SER A 56 8.62 -9.02 6.97
N SER A 57 8.04 -7.98 6.37
CA SER A 57 8.77 -6.79 5.92
C SER A 57 9.15 -5.83 7.05
N MET A 58 8.49 -5.90 8.21
CA MET A 58 8.87 -5.12 9.41
C MET A 58 10.12 -5.68 10.08
N ARG A 59 11.27 -5.36 9.50
CA ARG A 59 12.60 -5.70 10.06
C ARG A 59 13.14 -4.51 10.84
N SER A 60 13.54 -4.75 12.09
CA SER A 60 14.00 -3.71 13.03
C SER A 60 15.20 -2.88 12.57
N SER A 61 15.94 -3.32 11.54
CA SER A 61 17.08 -2.57 10.98
C SER A 61 16.70 -1.49 9.97
N HIS A 62 15.44 -1.44 9.50
CA HIS A 62 15.00 -0.49 8.49
C HIS A 62 14.19 0.63 9.13
N SER A 63 14.45 1.88 8.73
CA SER A 63 13.63 3.04 9.10
C SER A 63 12.30 3.00 8.35
N LEU A 64 11.40 2.16 8.86
CA LEU A 64 10.07 1.93 8.31
C LEU A 64 9.01 2.77 9.03
N GLN A 65 7.93 3.07 8.32
CA GLN A 65 6.73 3.68 8.89
C GLN A 65 5.48 3.11 8.19
N ILE A 66 4.42 2.89 8.97
CA ILE A 66 3.11 2.48 8.45
C ILE A 66 2.21 3.71 8.31
N PHE A 67 1.57 3.85 7.17
CA PHE A 67 0.44 4.73 6.96
C PHE A 67 -0.85 3.90 6.88
N LEU A 68 -1.87 4.32 7.62
CA LEU A 68 -3.16 3.65 7.71
C LEU A 68 -4.24 4.59 7.21
N ASN A 69 -5.14 4.09 6.36
CA ASN A 69 -6.26 4.88 5.85
C ASN A 69 -7.29 5.12 6.97
N GLY A 70 -7.44 6.38 7.39
CA GLY A 70 -8.36 6.78 8.44
C GLY A 70 -9.85 6.67 8.07
N GLY A 71 -10.17 6.37 6.81
CA GLY A 71 -11.53 6.02 6.39
C GLY A 71 -11.95 4.59 6.78
N ILE A 72 -11.01 3.75 7.19
CA ILE A 72 -11.30 2.37 7.64
C ILE A 72 -11.68 2.37 9.11
N ALA A 73 -12.69 1.59 9.48
CA ALA A 73 -13.12 1.45 10.87
C ALA A 73 -11.98 0.89 11.75
N TYR A 74 -11.82 1.51 12.93
CA TYR A 74 -10.73 1.22 13.87
C TYR A 74 -10.50 -0.27 14.19
N PRO A 75 -11.52 -1.14 14.34
CA PRO A 75 -11.29 -2.56 14.61
C PRO A 75 -10.35 -3.23 13.59
N HIS A 76 -10.47 -2.89 12.30
CA HIS A 76 -9.62 -3.43 11.24
C HIS A 76 -8.21 -2.82 11.26
N LEU A 77 -8.06 -1.57 11.68
CA LEU A 77 -6.76 -0.91 11.80
C LEU A 77 -5.98 -1.40 13.04
N SER A 78 -6.69 -1.70 14.12
CA SER A 78 -6.12 -2.00 15.43
C SER A 78 -5.12 -3.16 15.43
N LYS A 79 -5.33 -4.19 14.59
CA LYS A 79 -4.41 -5.32 14.44
C LYS A 79 -3.06 -4.90 13.82
N TYR A 80 -3.06 -3.96 12.88
CA TYR A 80 -1.84 -3.44 12.28
C TYR A 80 -1.14 -2.44 13.20
N ILE A 81 -1.91 -1.66 13.98
CA ILE A 81 -1.36 -0.80 15.03
C ILE A 81 -0.65 -1.65 16.09
N LYS A 82 -1.26 -2.75 16.55
CA LYS A 82 -0.64 -3.69 17.49
C LYS A 82 0.67 -4.25 16.94
N LEU A 83 0.64 -4.77 15.70
CA LEU A 83 1.83 -5.26 15.01
C LEU A 83 2.94 -4.20 14.93
N ALA A 84 2.58 -2.95 14.59
CA ALA A 84 3.53 -1.85 14.50
C ALA A 84 4.22 -1.61 15.85
N ASN A 85 3.44 -1.57 16.94
CA ASN A 85 3.98 -1.42 18.29
C ASN A 85 4.88 -2.60 18.68
N GLU A 86 4.47 -3.85 18.40
CA GLU A 86 5.28 -5.05 18.66
C GLU A 86 6.63 -5.02 17.92
N LYS A 87 6.65 -4.45 16.71
CA LYS A 87 7.85 -4.33 15.88
C LYS A 87 8.61 -3.02 16.07
N ASN A 88 8.16 -2.14 16.97
CA ASN A 88 8.71 -0.79 17.18
C ASN A 88 8.74 0.06 15.88
N VAL A 89 7.72 -0.10 15.04
CA VAL A 89 7.54 0.66 13.81
C VAL A 89 6.52 1.77 14.05
N PRO A 90 6.86 3.06 13.79
CA PRO A 90 5.90 4.15 13.91
C PRO A 90 4.74 3.97 12.93
N PHE A 91 3.56 4.45 13.32
CA PHE A 91 2.38 4.45 12.47
C PHE A 91 1.72 5.83 12.43
N THR A 92 1.06 6.13 11.33
CA THR A 92 0.27 7.36 11.15
C THR A 92 -1.08 6.99 10.55
N ILE A 93 -2.16 7.48 11.15
CA ILE A 93 -3.51 7.38 10.57
C ILE A 93 -3.74 8.62 9.70
N VAL A 94 -3.89 8.40 8.40
CA VAL A 94 -4.05 9.46 7.40
C VAL A 94 -5.55 9.72 7.22
N GLN A 95 -5.99 10.89 7.66
CA GLN A 95 -7.37 11.33 7.43
C GLN A 95 -7.56 11.69 5.96
N ASN A 96 -8.62 11.17 5.37
CA ASN A 96 -8.90 11.40 3.97
C ASN A 96 -9.53 12.79 3.77
N LYS A 97 -8.87 13.68 3.04
CA LYS A 97 -9.35 15.06 2.76
C LYS A 97 -10.21 15.11 1.48
N GLY A 98 -11.07 14.11 1.28
CA GLY A 98 -11.96 14.02 0.13
C GLY A 98 -11.32 13.43 -1.15
N ILE A 99 -10.19 12.73 -1.04
CA ILE A 99 -9.55 12.04 -2.17
C ILE A 99 -9.56 10.54 -1.93
N GLU A 100 -10.47 9.84 -2.60
CA GLU A 100 -10.61 8.40 -2.43
C GLU A 100 -9.39 7.65 -2.99
N THR A 101 -8.94 6.63 -2.26
CA THR A 101 -7.90 5.71 -2.67
C THR A 101 -8.33 4.29 -2.33
N PRO A 102 -8.09 3.29 -3.20
CA PRO A 102 -8.34 1.89 -2.86
C PRO A 102 -7.34 1.35 -1.82
N ILE A 103 -6.31 2.13 -1.45
CA ILE A 103 -5.25 1.71 -0.53
C ILE A 103 -5.69 1.91 0.92
N GLY A 104 -5.59 0.83 1.71
CA GLY A 104 -5.92 0.82 3.13
C GLY A 104 -4.71 0.95 4.04
N LEU A 105 -3.55 0.46 3.60
CA LEU A 105 -2.30 0.46 4.37
C LEU A 105 -1.10 0.60 3.44
N VAL A 106 -0.11 1.38 3.86
CA VAL A 106 1.20 1.46 3.21
C VAL A 106 2.30 1.31 4.25
N LEU A 107 3.16 0.32 4.08
CA LEU A 107 4.46 0.24 4.75
C LEU A 107 5.48 0.94 3.86
N SER A 108 6.23 1.89 4.40
CA SER A 108 7.16 2.72 3.64
C SER A 108 8.50 2.87 4.33
N HIS A 109 9.54 3.09 3.53
CA HIS A 109 10.87 3.47 3.98
C HIS A 109 11.00 4.98 4.11
N SER A 110 11.95 5.44 4.92
CA SER A 110 12.34 6.85 4.98
C SER A 110 13.00 7.36 3.68
N THR A 111 13.56 6.45 2.89
CA THR A 111 14.30 6.72 1.64
C THR A 111 13.75 5.88 0.48
N ALA A 112 14.15 6.21 -0.75
CA ALA A 112 13.74 5.48 -1.94
C ALA A 112 14.35 4.07 -1.96
N VAL A 113 13.53 3.08 -2.30
CA VAL A 113 13.91 1.68 -2.49
C VAL A 113 13.50 1.13 -3.85
N ASP A 114 12.68 1.86 -4.60
CA ASP A 114 12.25 1.56 -5.97
C ASP A 114 11.82 0.10 -6.18
N LYS A 115 11.12 -0.46 -5.18
CA LYS A 115 10.68 -1.84 -5.20
C LYS A 115 9.64 -2.06 -6.29
N GLU A 116 9.90 -3.00 -7.19
CA GLU A 116 9.02 -3.30 -8.32
C GLU A 116 7.66 -3.83 -7.85
N GLN A 117 7.65 -4.89 -7.04
CA GLN A 117 6.43 -5.49 -6.51
C GLN A 117 6.15 -5.01 -5.08
N ILE A 118 5.18 -4.11 -4.93
CA ILE A 118 4.75 -3.57 -3.64
C ILE A 118 3.40 -4.11 -3.16
N TYR A 119 2.64 -4.74 -4.05
CA TYR A 119 1.31 -5.23 -3.73
C TYR A 119 1.35 -6.69 -3.30
N VAL A 120 0.38 -7.07 -2.47
CA VAL A 120 0.10 -8.47 -2.17
C VAL A 120 -1.01 -8.94 -3.11
N GLU A 121 -0.67 -9.76 -4.09
CA GLU A 121 -1.59 -10.17 -5.15
C GLU A 121 -2.42 -11.40 -4.75
N ASP A 122 -3.57 -11.17 -4.13
CA ASP A 122 -4.56 -12.19 -3.84
C ASP A 122 -5.89 -11.94 -4.58
N ALA A 123 -6.93 -12.74 -4.27
CA ALA A 123 -8.24 -12.58 -4.89
C ALA A 123 -8.89 -11.23 -4.57
N ILE A 124 -8.64 -10.67 -3.38
CA ILE A 124 -9.21 -9.40 -2.94
C ILE A 124 -8.55 -8.26 -3.69
N TYR A 125 -7.22 -8.27 -3.77
CA TYR A 125 -6.45 -7.33 -4.58
C TYR A 125 -6.95 -7.28 -6.02
N LYS A 126 -7.08 -8.45 -6.65
CA LYS A 126 -7.55 -8.56 -8.05
C LYS A 126 -9.00 -8.12 -8.25
N GLN A 127 -9.80 -8.08 -7.19
CA GLN A 127 -11.18 -7.59 -7.27
C GLN A 127 -11.22 -6.05 -7.16
N GLU A 128 -10.40 -5.45 -6.30
CA GLU A 128 -10.39 -4.02 -6.04
C GLU A 128 -9.50 -3.21 -7.00
N MET A 129 -8.45 -3.83 -7.56
CA MET A 129 -7.51 -3.18 -8.49
C MET A 129 -7.73 -3.58 -9.95
N LYS A 130 -8.98 -3.96 -10.27
CA LYS A 130 -9.42 -4.39 -11.59
C LYS A 130 -9.82 -3.24 -12.49
#